data_AF-A0A926F707-F1
#
_entry.id   AF-A0A926F707-F1
#
_cell.length_a   1.000
_cell.length_b   1.000
_cell.length_c   1.000
_cell.angle_alpha   90.00
_cell.angle_beta   90.00
_cell.angle_gamma   90.00
#
_symmetry.space_group_name_H-M   'P 1'
#
loop_
_entity.id
_entity.type
_entity.pdbx_description
1 polymer ?
#
loop_
_entity_poly.entity_id
_entity_poly.type
_entity_poly.pdbx_seq_one_letter_code
_entity_poly.pdbx_strand_id
1 'polypeptide(L)'
;MKKSFMSISMLIVSISMLALFLCSTVANAQSSSKYVYNKDGNTEFVYTVDETGRYLTPKLKYEYAKDDKNNSIQKKAYRWNAGERKWMPYYLTTLSEVGNDSVVEYAAWDSKSQTYSLNFQKAVYNKGLENDVLSYESYKWNRKIGNWEIDQHFLLEDYLAGNTDSMN
;
A
#
# COMPACT_ATOMS: atom_id res chain seq x y z
N MET A 1 -34.98 0.38 -7.19
CA MET A 1 -33.74 0.65 -6.42
C MET A 1 -32.56 0.31 -7.32
N LYS A 2 -31.68 1.27 -7.64
CA LYS A 2 -30.51 0.99 -8.49
C LYS A 2 -29.52 0.17 -7.66
N LYS A 3 -29.37 -1.12 -7.99
CA LYS A 3 -28.23 -1.93 -7.50
C LYS A 3 -26.97 -1.24 -8.03
N SER A 4 -26.25 -0.55 -7.15
CA SER A 4 -24.98 0.08 -7.51
C SER A 4 -23.95 -1.04 -7.65
N PHE A 5 -23.75 -1.54 -8.87
CA PHE A 5 -22.63 -2.41 -9.18
C PHE A 5 -21.34 -1.66 -8.82
N MET A 6 -20.61 -2.18 -7.83
CA MET A 6 -19.28 -1.69 -7.47
C MET A 6 -18.40 -1.76 -8.72
N SER A 7 -17.91 -0.61 -9.21
CA SER A 7 -17.01 -0.63 -10.36
C SER A 7 -15.67 -1.24 -9.94
N ILE A 8 -15.13 -2.14 -10.77
CA ILE A 8 -13.82 -2.82 -10.57
C ILE A 8 -12.71 -1.85 -10.13
N SER A 9 -12.76 -0.59 -10.58
CA SER A 9 -11.83 0.48 -10.18
C SER A 9 -11.82 0.79 -8.68
N MET A 10 -12.94 0.69 -7.95
CA MET A 10 -13.01 0.95 -6.50
C MET A 10 -12.38 -0.18 -5.69
N LEU A 11 -12.55 -1.43 -6.11
CA LEU A 11 -11.91 -2.60 -5.49
C LEU A 11 -10.39 -2.61 -5.67
N ILE A 12 -9.91 -2.16 -6.83
CA ILE A 12 -8.47 -2.02 -7.07
C ILE A 12 -7.85 -1.04 -6.07
N VAL A 13 -8.53 0.07 -5.73
CA VAL A 13 -8.01 1.08 -4.80
C VAL A 13 -7.88 0.54 -3.38
N SER A 14 -8.86 -0.23 -2.88
CA SER A 14 -8.81 -0.83 -1.55
C SER A 14 -7.71 -1.88 -1.40
N ILE A 15 -7.61 -2.80 -2.36
CA ILE A 15 -6.55 -3.82 -2.36
C ILE A 15 -5.16 -3.17 -2.50
N SER A 16 -5.04 -2.13 -3.33
CA SER A 16 -3.76 -1.47 -3.61
C SER A 16 -3.16 -0.82 -2.36
N MET A 17 -3.97 -0.21 -1.50
CA MET A 17 -3.43 0.54 -0.37
C MET A 17 -2.93 -0.36 0.76
N LEU A 18 -3.65 -1.44 1.05
CA LEU A 18 -3.17 -2.48 1.97
C LEU A 18 -1.96 -3.20 1.37
N ALA A 19 -1.97 -3.52 0.07
CA ALA A 19 -0.85 -4.14 -0.62
C ALA A 19 0.41 -3.25 -0.62
N LEU A 20 0.27 -1.93 -0.75
CA LEU A 20 1.40 -0.99 -0.67
C LEU A 20 2.13 -1.11 0.68
N PHE A 21 1.38 -1.31 1.77
CA PHE A 21 1.93 -1.57 3.10
C PHE A 21 2.48 -3.01 3.23
N LEU A 22 1.64 -4.02 2.90
CA LEU A 22 1.88 -5.44 3.17
C LEU A 22 2.83 -6.14 2.19
N CYS A 23 3.00 -5.66 0.95
CA CYS A 23 3.95 -6.28 0.01
C CYS A 23 5.39 -6.07 0.50
N SER A 24 5.82 -6.93 1.41
CA SER A 24 7.10 -7.60 1.35
C SER A 24 6.79 -9.01 0.85
N THR A 25 7.17 -9.32 -0.39
CA THR A 25 7.10 -10.71 -0.86
C THR A 25 8.04 -11.50 0.06
N VAL A 26 7.51 -12.46 0.82
CA VAL A 26 8.36 -13.48 1.43
C VAL A 26 9.27 -14.02 0.33
N ALA A 27 10.58 -13.94 0.54
CA ALA A 27 11.58 -14.37 -0.43
C ALA A 27 11.58 -15.91 -0.52
N ASN A 28 10.53 -16.48 -1.10
CA ASN A 28 10.73 -17.51 -2.09
C ASN A 28 10.85 -16.75 -3.40
N ALA A 29 11.81 -17.08 -4.26
CA ALA A 29 11.96 -16.45 -5.56
C ALA A 29 10.74 -16.73 -6.45
N GLN A 30 9.59 -16.11 -6.18
CA GLN A 30 8.45 -16.11 -7.05
C GLN A 30 8.69 -14.99 -8.05
N SER A 31 9.53 -15.33 -9.03
CA SER A 31 9.84 -14.50 -10.17
C SER A 31 8.53 -14.25 -10.95
N SER A 32 7.89 -13.11 -10.72
CA SER A 32 7.41 -12.39 -11.91
C SER A 32 8.69 -12.10 -12.69
N SER A 33 8.78 -12.56 -13.93
CA SER A 33 10.03 -12.75 -14.69
C SER A 33 10.94 -11.52 -14.83
N LYS A 34 10.54 -10.37 -14.27
CA LYS A 34 11.19 -9.07 -14.38
C LYS A 34 11.70 -8.49 -13.06
N TYR A 35 11.22 -8.91 -11.89
CA TYR A 35 11.60 -8.31 -10.59
C TYR A 35 12.28 -9.30 -9.65
N VAL A 36 13.31 -8.81 -8.94
CA VAL A 36 14.05 -9.56 -7.90
C VAL A 36 14.03 -8.75 -6.61
N TYR A 37 13.82 -9.46 -5.51
CA TYR A 37 13.70 -8.89 -4.17
C TYR A 37 14.85 -9.42 -3.31
N ASN A 38 15.50 -8.52 -2.58
CA ASN A 38 16.53 -8.88 -1.61
C ASN A 38 16.19 -8.22 -0.27
N LYS A 39 16.20 -9.00 0.81
CA LYS A 39 15.88 -8.52 2.15
C LYS A 39 17.10 -8.66 3.04
N ASP A 40 17.45 -7.57 3.72
CA ASP A 40 18.53 -7.50 4.69
C ASP A 40 18.00 -6.82 5.96
N GLY A 41 17.75 -7.63 7.00
CA GLY A 41 17.10 -7.19 8.23
C GLY A 41 15.75 -6.50 7.97
N ASN A 42 15.66 -5.22 8.35
CA ASN A 42 14.49 -4.37 8.16
C ASN A 42 14.53 -3.56 6.86
N THR A 43 15.43 -3.89 5.93
CA THR A 43 15.55 -3.25 4.63
C THR A 43 15.21 -4.25 3.52
N GLU A 44 14.50 -3.80 2.50
CA GLU A 44 14.20 -4.57 1.30
C GLU A 44 14.60 -3.77 0.07
N PHE A 45 15.22 -4.44 -0.91
CA PHE A 45 15.63 -3.88 -2.17
C PHE A 45 14.88 -4.56 -3.31
N VAL A 46 14.41 -3.77 -4.26
CA VAL A 46 13.72 -4.22 -5.46
C VAL A 46 14.57 -3.88 -6.67
N TYR A 47 14.82 -4.89 -7.50
CA TYR A 47 15.57 -4.78 -8.74
C TYR A 47 14.71 -5.23 -9.90
N THR A 48 15.00 -4.73 -11.09
CA THR A 48 14.63 -5.43 -12.33
C THR A 48 15.79 -6.22 -12.86
N VAL A 49 15.50 -7.38 -13.46
CA VAL A 49 16.46 -8.15 -14.24
C VAL A 49 16.36 -7.72 -15.70
N ASP A 50 17.49 -7.62 -16.38
CA ASP A 50 17.54 -7.42 -17.82
C ASP A 50 17.09 -8.68 -18.59
N GLU A 51 16.89 -8.56 -19.90
CA GLU A 51 16.46 -9.68 -20.76
C GLU A 51 17.45 -10.85 -20.75
N THR A 52 18.74 -10.57 -20.50
CA THR A 52 19.77 -11.60 -20.44
C THR A 52 19.79 -12.36 -19.12
N GLY A 53 19.07 -11.90 -18.10
CA GLY A 53 19.05 -12.52 -16.78
C GLY A 53 20.28 -12.21 -15.92
N ARG A 54 21.23 -11.39 -16.41
CA ARG A 54 22.58 -11.25 -15.81
C ARG A 54 22.76 -9.97 -15.02
N TYR A 55 22.01 -8.92 -15.34
CA TYR A 55 22.22 -7.61 -14.74
C TYR A 55 20.99 -7.15 -13.97
N LEU A 56 21.23 -6.71 -12.74
CA LEU A 56 20.21 -6.13 -11.86
C LEU A 56 20.25 -4.61 -11.94
N THR A 57 19.08 -4.01 -12.17
CA THR A 57 18.89 -2.56 -12.08
C THR A 57 18.08 -2.22 -10.83
N PRO A 58 18.63 -1.46 -9.86
CA PRO A 58 17.89 -1.05 -8.67
C PRO A 58 16.68 -0.18 -9.04
N LYS A 59 15.56 -0.40 -8.36
CA LYS A 59 14.31 0.33 -8.55
C LYS A 59 13.84 0.99 -7.26
N LEU A 60 13.63 0.20 -6.22
CA LEU A 60 13.09 0.66 -4.95
C LEU A 60 13.91 0.11 -3.79
N LYS A 61 13.95 0.86 -2.71
CA LYS A 61 14.43 0.44 -1.40
C LYS A 61 13.33 0.74 -0.39
N TYR A 62 13.05 -0.19 0.50
CA TYR A 62 12.12 -0.01 1.61
C TYR A 62 12.85 -0.18 2.93
N GLU A 63 12.57 0.71 3.88
CA GLU A 63 12.99 0.59 5.27
C GLU A 63 11.74 0.44 6.14
N TYR A 64 11.71 -0.62 6.94
CA TYR A 64 10.58 -0.93 7.80
C TYR A 64 10.88 -0.56 9.25
N ALA A 65 9.98 0.20 9.88
CA ALA A 65 9.96 0.32 11.34
C ALA A 65 8.98 -0.72 11.90
N LYS A 66 9.34 -1.29 13.04
CA LYS A 66 8.57 -2.34 13.71
C LYS A 66 8.26 -1.96 15.14
N ASP A 67 7.14 -2.45 15.64
CA ASP A 67 6.78 -2.36 17.06
C ASP A 67 7.55 -3.40 17.89
N ASP A 68 7.32 -3.39 19.21
CA ASP A 68 7.94 -4.33 20.16
C ASP A 68 7.51 -5.80 19.93
N LYS A 69 6.43 -6.01 19.18
CA LYS A 69 5.92 -7.33 18.77
C LYS A 69 6.45 -7.75 17.39
N ASN A 70 7.40 -6.98 16.83
CA ASN A 70 8.03 -7.20 15.53
C ASN A 70 7.05 -7.09 14.34
N ASN A 71 5.88 -6.48 14.52
CA ASN A 71 4.97 -6.12 13.43
C ASN A 71 5.49 -4.87 12.72
N SER A 72 5.42 -4.84 11.39
CA SER A 72 5.70 -3.61 10.65
C SER A 72 4.61 -2.58 10.93
N ILE A 73 5.02 -1.38 11.34
CA ILE A 73 4.14 -0.22 11.61
C ILE A 73 4.44 0.97 10.67
N GLN A 74 5.58 0.91 9.97
CA GLN A 74 5.98 1.93 9.02
C GLN A 74 6.79 1.30 7.89
N LYS A 75 6.58 1.80 6.66
CA LYS A 75 7.34 1.48 5.47
C LYS A 75 7.75 2.78 4.79
N LYS A 76 9.05 3.09 4.82
CA LYS A 76 9.64 4.23 4.13
C LYS A 76 10.22 3.77 2.80
N ALA A 77 9.76 4.35 1.70
CA ALA A 77 10.17 3.98 0.36
C ALA A 77 11.13 5.01 -0.25
N TYR A 78 12.12 4.48 -0.97
CA TYR A 78 13.09 5.24 -1.74
C TYR A 78 13.09 4.74 -3.18
N ARG A 79 13.25 5.66 -4.13
CA ARG A 79 13.42 5.37 -5.55
C ARG A 79 14.87 5.54 -5.97
N TRP A 80 15.38 4.66 -6.81
CA TRP A 80 16.73 4.80 -7.35
C TRP A 80 16.79 5.94 -8.37
N ASN A 81 17.70 6.90 -8.16
CA ASN A 81 18.07 7.87 -9.19
C ASN A 81 19.30 7.37 -9.93
N ALA A 82 19.14 6.96 -11.18
CA ALA A 82 20.24 6.43 -11.99
C ALA A 82 21.29 7.51 -12.35
N GLY A 83 20.87 8.75 -12.58
CA GLY A 83 21.77 9.85 -12.95
C GLY A 83 22.68 10.26 -11.78
N GLU A 84 22.13 10.27 -10.57
CA GLU A 84 22.88 10.64 -9.35
C GLU A 84 23.44 9.43 -8.59
N ARG A 85 23.12 8.21 -9.04
CA ARG A 85 23.48 6.93 -8.41
C ARG A 85 23.18 6.90 -6.91
N LYS A 86 22.00 7.40 -6.51
CA LYS A 86 21.59 7.49 -5.11
C LYS A 86 20.12 7.15 -4.89
N TRP A 87 19.81 6.69 -3.69
CA TRP A 87 18.43 6.45 -3.24
C TRP A 87 17.78 7.78 -2.83
N MET A 88 16.67 8.12 -3.48
CA MET A 88 15.90 9.32 -3.21
C MET A 88 14.63 8.98 -2.43
N PRO A 89 14.26 9.75 -1.39
CA PRO A 89 12.97 9.59 -0.73
C PRO A 89 11.83 9.60 -1.73
N TYR A 90 10.84 8.73 -1.53
CA TYR A 90 9.72 8.57 -2.46
C TYR A 90 8.37 8.70 -1.77
N TYR A 91 8.07 7.84 -0.81
CA TYR A 91 6.85 7.91 -0.01
C TYR A 91 7.02 7.25 1.35
N LEU A 92 6.08 7.51 2.23
CA LEU A 92 5.94 6.91 3.54
C LEU A 92 4.57 6.26 3.64
N THR A 93 4.51 5.07 4.21
CA THR A 93 3.26 4.42 4.62
C THR A 93 3.35 4.03 6.08
N THR A 94 2.30 4.28 6.85
CA THR A 94 2.17 3.87 8.26
C THR A 94 0.96 2.99 8.43
N LEU A 95 1.06 2.03 9.36
CA LEU A 95 -0.05 1.20 9.81
C LEU A 95 -0.22 1.43 11.31
N SER A 96 -1.45 1.70 11.72
CA SER A 96 -1.86 1.74 13.12
C SER A 96 -3.11 0.91 13.34
N GLU A 97 -3.28 0.44 14.57
CA GLU A 97 -4.44 -0.34 15.01
C GLU A 97 -5.23 0.51 16.01
N VAL A 98 -6.50 0.77 15.72
CA VAL A 98 -7.40 1.60 16.54
C VAL A 98 -8.69 0.82 16.79
N GLY A 99 -8.78 0.16 17.94
CA GLY A 99 -9.89 -0.74 18.21
C GLY A 99 -9.91 -1.90 17.21
N ASN A 100 -10.98 -2.00 16.42
CA ASN A 100 -11.11 -3.00 15.36
C ASN A 100 -10.59 -2.52 13.99
N ASP A 101 -10.07 -1.30 13.90
CA ASP A 101 -9.66 -0.70 12.64
C ASP A 101 -8.15 -0.80 12.43
N SER A 102 -7.75 -1.36 11.29
CA SER A 102 -6.41 -1.16 10.74
C SER A 102 -6.40 0.10 9.88
N VAL A 103 -5.64 1.10 10.27
CA VAL A 103 -5.53 2.39 9.56
C VAL A 103 -4.20 2.46 8.82
N VAL A 104 -4.28 2.59 7.49
CA VAL A 104 -3.11 2.75 6.61
C VAL A 104 -3.07 4.17 6.09
N GLU A 105 -2.02 4.92 6.39
CA GLU A 105 -1.83 6.27 5.86
C GLU A 105 -0.65 6.30 4.88
N TYR A 106 -0.77 7.14 3.85
CA TYR A 106 0.23 7.33 2.80
C TYR A 106 0.54 8.81 2.64
N ALA A 107 1.82 9.12 2.46
CA ALA A 107 2.30 10.45 2.10
C ALA A 107 3.48 10.35 1.12
N ALA A 108 3.39 11.08 0.01
CA ALA A 108 4.49 11.23 -0.94
C ALA A 108 5.51 12.28 -0.46
N TRP A 109 6.76 12.08 -0.87
CA TRP A 109 7.86 13.01 -0.56
C TRP A 109 7.72 14.34 -1.29
N ASP A 110 7.78 15.44 -0.55
CA ASP A 110 7.93 16.80 -1.08
C ASP A 110 9.40 17.21 -1.08
N SER A 111 9.99 17.34 -2.27
CA SER A 111 11.37 17.80 -2.39
C SER A 111 11.57 19.27 -1.97
N LYS A 112 10.51 20.08 -1.93
CA LYS A 112 10.62 21.50 -1.52
C LYS A 112 10.69 21.63 -0.01
N SER A 113 9.76 21.01 0.71
CA SER A 113 9.74 21.06 2.18
C SER A 113 10.63 20.00 2.84
N GLN A 114 11.18 19.06 2.07
CA GLN A 114 11.96 17.92 2.59
C GLN A 114 11.18 17.10 3.63
N THR A 115 9.88 16.93 3.39
CA THR A 115 8.97 16.17 4.27
C THR A 115 8.01 15.32 3.46
N TYR A 116 7.38 14.33 4.08
CA TYR A 116 6.32 13.54 3.45
C TYR A 116 4.97 14.27 3.60
N SER A 117 4.70 15.23 2.72
CA SER A 117 3.56 16.16 2.83
C SER A 117 2.70 16.23 1.56
N LEU A 118 3.01 15.42 0.54
CA LEU A 118 2.24 15.37 -0.71
C LEU A 118 1.27 14.21 -0.73
N ASN A 119 0.15 14.39 -1.45
CA ASN A 119 -0.80 13.33 -1.80
C ASN A 119 -1.23 12.44 -0.62
N PHE A 120 -1.57 13.08 0.51
CA PHE A 120 -2.08 12.38 1.67
C PHE A 120 -3.31 11.54 1.30
N GLN A 121 -3.22 10.26 1.60
CA GLN A 121 -4.31 9.31 1.46
C GLN A 121 -4.36 8.48 2.73
N LYS A 122 -5.56 8.08 3.12
CA LYS A 122 -5.78 7.19 4.27
C LYS A 122 -6.79 6.13 3.91
N ALA A 123 -6.55 4.91 4.36
CA ALA A 123 -7.50 3.81 4.33
C ALA A 123 -7.75 3.30 5.73
N VAL A 124 -9.00 2.91 5.99
CA VAL A 124 -9.44 2.28 7.23
C VAL A 124 -10.05 0.94 6.85
N TYR A 125 -9.53 -0.14 7.41
CA TYR A 125 -10.06 -1.50 7.27
C TYR A 125 -10.66 -1.88 8.60
N ASN A 126 -11.99 -1.97 8.67
CA ASN A 126 -12.65 -2.46 9.86
C ASN A 126 -12.60 -3.99 9.88
N LYS A 127 -12.26 -4.57 11.03
CA LYS A 127 -12.11 -6.01 11.18
C LYS A 127 -13.17 -6.63 12.10
N GLY A 128 -13.60 -7.82 11.74
CA GLY A 128 -14.43 -8.68 12.55
C GLY A 128 -13.64 -9.43 13.63
N LEU A 129 -14.35 -10.28 14.37
CA LEU A 129 -13.79 -11.04 15.48
C LEU A 129 -12.68 -12.02 15.05
N GLU A 130 -12.67 -12.44 13.78
CA GLU A 130 -11.70 -13.37 13.22
C GLU A 130 -10.57 -12.67 12.42
N ASN A 131 -10.45 -11.35 12.53
CA ASN A 131 -9.58 -10.48 11.71
C ASN A 131 -9.94 -10.47 10.21
N ASP A 132 -11.14 -10.91 9.86
CA ASP A 132 -11.74 -10.72 8.56
C ASP A 132 -12.05 -9.24 8.33
N VAL A 133 -11.75 -8.72 7.13
CA VAL A 133 -12.04 -7.32 6.78
C VAL A 133 -13.53 -7.19 6.47
N LEU A 134 -14.27 -6.47 7.30
CA LEU A 134 -15.72 -6.26 7.14
C LEU A 134 -16.03 -5.08 6.23
N SER A 135 -15.26 -4.01 6.33
CA SER A 135 -15.45 -2.79 5.55
C SER A 135 -14.14 -2.09 5.24
N TYR A 136 -14.20 -1.22 4.24
CA TYR A 136 -13.09 -0.36 3.85
C TYR A 136 -13.58 1.04 3.56
N GLU A 137 -12.84 2.02 4.09
CA GLU A 137 -13.03 3.42 3.80
C GLU A 137 -11.72 4.04 3.33
N SER A 138 -11.79 4.84 2.27
CA SER A 138 -10.67 5.65 1.80
C SER A 138 -10.97 7.12 1.99
N TYR A 139 -9.91 7.87 2.27
CA TYR A 139 -9.96 9.28 2.55
C TYR A 139 -8.89 10.00 1.75
N LYS A 140 -9.24 11.19 1.28
CA LYS A 140 -8.30 12.15 0.67
C LYS A 140 -8.21 13.38 1.55
N TRP A 141 -7.02 13.96 1.64
CA TRP A 141 -6.84 15.20 2.38
C TRP A 141 -7.31 16.39 1.57
N ASN A 142 -8.34 17.08 2.05
CA ASN A 142 -8.77 18.34 1.47
C ASN A 142 -7.93 19.50 2.03
N ARG A 143 -7.00 19.98 1.20
CA ARG A 143 -6.11 21.10 1.54
C ARG A 143 -6.82 22.43 1.80
N LYS A 144 -8.02 22.63 1.26
CA LYS A 144 -8.76 23.90 1.42
C LYS A 144 -9.32 24.05 2.84
N ILE A 145 -9.82 22.95 3.40
CA ILE A 145 -10.42 22.94 4.75
C ILE A 145 -9.48 22.37 5.81
N GLY A 146 -8.35 21.77 5.39
CA GLY A 146 -7.37 21.17 6.30
C GLY A 146 -7.91 19.94 7.03
N ASN A 147 -8.70 19.12 6.35
CA ASN A 147 -9.32 17.93 6.94
C ASN A 147 -9.43 16.78 5.93
N TRP A 148 -9.64 15.57 6.45
CA TRP A 148 -9.93 14.38 5.66
C TRP A 148 -11.36 14.42 5.13
N GLU A 149 -11.53 14.05 3.87
CA GLU A 149 -12.84 13.79 3.26
C GLU A 149 -12.90 12.34 2.81
N ILE A 150 -14.06 11.71 3.03
CA ILE A 150 -14.32 10.36 2.54
C ILE A 150 -14.31 10.41 1.02
N ASP A 151 -13.49 9.56 0.42
CA ASP A 151 -13.42 9.36 -1.02
C ASP A 151 -14.26 8.14 -1.42
N GLN A 152 -14.14 7.04 -0.68
CA GLN A 152 -14.86 5.79 -0.94
C GLN A 152 -15.20 5.06 0.36
N HIS A 153 -16.31 4.34 0.39
CA HIS A 153 -16.71 3.43 1.47
C HIS A 153 -17.27 2.15 0.85
N PHE A 154 -16.99 0.99 1.45
CA PHE A 154 -17.52 -0.30 1.02
C PHE A 154 -17.77 -1.23 2.21
N LEU A 155 -18.76 -2.12 2.05
CA LEU A 155 -19.00 -3.28 2.91
C LEU A 155 -18.64 -4.54 2.12
N LEU A 156 -17.90 -5.47 2.73
CA LEU A 156 -17.45 -6.70 2.05
C LEU A 156 -18.61 -7.65 1.72
N GLU A 157 -19.64 -7.68 2.55
CA GLU A 157 -20.84 -8.51 2.33
C GLU A 157 -21.58 -8.14 1.04
N ASP A 158 -21.68 -6.83 0.72
CA ASP A 158 -22.32 -6.34 -0.50
C ASP A 158 -21.60 -6.80 -1.77
N TYR A 159 -20.27 -7.00 -1.69
CA TYR A 159 -19.47 -7.52 -2.80
C TYR A 159 -19.67 -9.03 -3.00
N LEU A 160 -19.67 -9.81 -1.92
CA LEU A 160 -19.86 -11.26 -1.99
C LEU A 160 -21.25 -11.61 -2.54
N ALA A 161 -22.29 -10.85 -2.16
CA ALA A 161 -23.64 -11.02 -2.68
C ALA A 161 -23.78 -10.70 -4.18
N GLY A 162 -22.94 -9.80 -4.72
CA GLY A 162 -22.92 -9.47 -6.14
C GLY A 162 -22.32 -10.55 -7.04
N ASN A 163 -21.46 -11.41 -6.49
CA ASN A 163 -20.83 -12.51 -7.23
C ASN A 163 -21.67 -13.79 -7.25
N THR A 164 -22.64 -13.96 -6.35
CA THR A 164 -23.54 -15.14 -6.36
C THR A 164 -24.65 -15.03 -7.41
N ASP A 165 -25.06 -13.83 -7.80
CA ASP A 165 -26.08 -13.58 -8.84
C ASP A 165 -25.53 -13.77 -10.28
N SER A 166 -24.20 -13.86 -10.48
CA SER A 166 -23.57 -14.02 -11.81
C SER A 166 -23.13 -15.45 -12.15
N MET A 167 -23.39 -16.40 -11.25
CA MET A 167 -23.05 -17.82 -11.42
C MET A 167 -24.27 -18.75 -11.62
N ASN A 168 -25.46 -18.19 -11.85
CA ASN A 168 -26.67 -18.95 -12.23
C ASN A 168 -27.17 -18.54 -13.62
#